data_AF-A0A2G1QRI9-F1
#
_entry.id   AF-A0A2G1QRI9-F1
#
_cell.length_a   1.000
_cell.length_b   1.000
_cell.length_c   1.000
_cell.angle_alpha   90.00
_cell.angle_beta   90.00
_cell.angle_gamma   90.00
#
_symmetry.space_group_name_H-M   'P 1'
#
loop_
_entity.id
_entity.type
_entity.pdbx_description
1 polymer ?
#
loop_
_entity_poly.entity_id
_entity_poly.type
_entity_poly.pdbx_seq_one_letter_code
_entity_poly.pdbx_strand_id
1 'polypeptide(L)'
;MADGACSRRGTAGRQLDLRRARHPPRRAGSLQPAGGRKCVGLGDRRRLRDLVLRPVRPDLRRRPQARRTDAAGRRRLGHGLSGRSGHGRSDRDPALGLLCRRVLPAPRPQRTDSRFKGGQGAMKRWLPPETINRLAADPERRTPESLSPAVDVRRPFVPEHYTQLYFTPVYASLHFEHRLRYNQLFACRLNEYIMMLEADLVDRLLEPLTRHPAVRGDGDLVTAIRTMIAEEGLHYRNFAALNRACRPDLYPEGRDRLFSVLPLATRTLFGVAGLLASRLAFSLWYVMAIEESSMALAKDMMKSRQTETLGDLDPGFCEVHIQHMKDEARHVQIDGMLVDLCIGSQSAARRRLNAAIFTRMLTGVVTPTRGGSGIKVIRQLVRDMPELQDREEEMIRAVLALRHDRAFQESLFNRQIMPVTFGVFDATAELDGLSKTMVGYDRRAG
;
A
#
# COMPACT_ATOMS: atom_id res chain seq x y z
N MET A 1 -20.81 -78.94 -3.43
CA MET A 1 -21.99 -78.68 -2.57
C MET A 1 -21.83 -77.29 -2.00
N ALA A 2 -22.66 -76.28 -2.20
CA ALA A 2 -23.69 -75.93 -3.19
C ALA A 2 -23.63 -74.39 -3.25
N ASP A 3 -23.53 -73.79 -4.43
CA ASP A 3 -24.58 -73.00 -5.09
C ASP A 3 -25.54 -72.20 -4.20
N GLY A 4 -25.68 -70.91 -4.51
CA GLY A 4 -26.67 -70.04 -3.88
C GLY A 4 -26.72 -68.64 -4.46
N ALA A 5 -26.97 -68.52 -5.77
CA ALA A 5 -27.44 -67.29 -6.39
C ALA A 5 -28.94 -67.08 -6.10
N CYS A 6 -29.38 -65.85 -5.80
CA CYS A 6 -30.74 -65.42 -6.15
C CYS A 6 -30.84 -63.90 -6.35
N SER A 7 -31.75 -63.55 -7.24
CA SER A 7 -31.84 -62.38 -8.10
C SER A 7 -32.91 -61.38 -7.62
N ARG A 8 -32.63 -60.09 -7.87
CA ARG A 8 -33.53 -58.97 -8.28
C ARG A 8 -34.86 -58.70 -7.55
N ARG A 9 -35.03 -57.42 -7.17
CA ARG A 9 -36.03 -56.39 -7.58
C ARG A 9 -35.73 -55.14 -6.71
N GLY A 10 -35.56 -53.91 -7.18
CA GLY A 10 -36.24 -53.19 -8.25
C GLY A 10 -37.19 -52.16 -7.62
N THR A 11 -36.70 -50.96 -7.28
CA THR A 11 -37.54 -49.77 -7.10
C THR A 11 -36.79 -48.51 -7.51
N ALA A 12 -37.44 -47.77 -8.40
CA ALA A 12 -37.01 -46.53 -9.01
C ALA A 12 -37.18 -45.33 -8.06
N GLY A 13 -36.45 -44.25 -8.32
CA GLY A 13 -36.89 -42.93 -7.89
C GLY A 13 -35.81 -41.88 -7.68
N ARG A 14 -35.79 -40.89 -8.60
CA ARG A 14 -35.27 -39.51 -8.45
C ARG A 14 -33.78 -39.27 -8.72
N GLN A 15 -33.47 -39.21 -10.01
CA GLN A 15 -32.46 -38.28 -10.54
C GLN A 15 -32.87 -36.84 -10.23
N LEU A 16 -32.02 -36.11 -9.50
CA LEU A 16 -32.10 -34.67 -9.35
C LEU A 16 -31.36 -34.02 -10.52
N ASP A 17 -32.15 -33.48 -11.44
CA ASP A 17 -31.74 -32.60 -12.54
C ASP A 17 -31.13 -31.30 -11.98
N LEU A 18 -29.80 -31.20 -11.97
CA LEU A 18 -29.11 -29.92 -11.80
C LEU A 18 -28.99 -29.25 -13.17
N ARG A 19 -30.03 -28.47 -13.50
CA ARG A 19 -30.04 -27.53 -14.62
C ARG A 19 -28.88 -26.54 -14.49
N ARG A 20 -27.88 -26.69 -15.36
CA ARG A 20 -26.92 -25.63 -15.71
C ARG A 20 -27.68 -24.44 -16.31
N ALA A 21 -27.73 -23.32 -15.60
CA ALA A 21 -28.12 -22.04 -16.17
C ALA A 21 -26.99 -21.57 -17.11
N ARG A 22 -27.20 -21.71 -18.42
CA ARG A 22 -26.41 -21.05 -19.45
C ARG A 22 -26.86 -19.59 -19.53
N HIS A 23 -25.98 -18.64 -19.20
CA HIS A 23 -26.18 -17.24 -19.55
C HIS A 23 -26.06 -17.06 -21.07
N PRO A 24 -26.97 -16.30 -21.73
CA PRO A 24 -26.86 -15.99 -23.14
C PRO A 24 -25.82 -14.88 -23.41
N PRO A 25 -25.21 -14.86 -24.60
CA PRO A 25 -24.26 -13.81 -24.98
C PRO A 25 -24.99 -12.48 -25.22
N ARG A 26 -24.44 -11.38 -24.70
CA ARG A 26 -24.90 -10.02 -25.01
C ARG A 26 -24.56 -9.69 -26.47
N ARG A 27 -25.61 -9.42 -27.26
CA ARG A 27 -25.52 -8.93 -28.63
C ARG A 27 -24.84 -7.57 -28.69
N ALA A 28 -23.92 -7.42 -29.64
CA ALA A 28 -23.40 -6.15 -30.11
C ALA A 28 -24.53 -5.40 -30.85
N GLY A 29 -24.99 -4.29 -30.28
CA GLY A 29 -25.90 -3.35 -30.91
C GLY A 29 -25.10 -2.26 -31.61
N SER A 30 -25.20 -2.23 -32.93
CA SER A 30 -24.75 -1.15 -33.80
C SER A 30 -25.50 0.15 -33.50
N LEU A 31 -24.77 1.23 -33.24
CA LEU A 31 -25.29 2.60 -33.32
C LEU A 31 -24.52 3.36 -34.39
N GLN A 32 -25.20 3.66 -35.49
CA GLN A 32 -24.78 4.67 -36.47
C GLN A 32 -25.01 6.08 -35.90
N PRO A 33 -24.29 7.10 -36.42
CA PRO A 33 -24.14 8.39 -35.76
C PRO A 33 -25.19 9.41 -36.24
N ALA A 34 -25.66 10.24 -35.32
CA ALA A 34 -26.42 11.44 -35.64
C ALA A 34 -25.74 12.68 -35.05
N GLY A 35 -25.41 13.62 -35.93
CA GLY A 35 -25.68 15.04 -35.69
C GLY A 35 -24.66 15.84 -34.89
N GLY A 36 -23.92 16.67 -35.62
CA GLY A 36 -22.90 17.61 -35.14
C GLY A 36 -23.27 18.50 -33.95
N ARG A 37 -22.24 18.84 -33.17
CA ARG A 37 -22.19 20.05 -32.36
C ARG A 37 -20.82 20.71 -32.44
N LYS A 38 -20.90 22.04 -32.41
CA LYS A 38 -19.92 23.04 -32.82
C LYS A 38 -18.65 23.03 -31.97
N CYS A 39 -17.53 23.31 -32.62
CA CYS A 39 -16.27 23.68 -31.99
C CYS A 39 -16.46 24.95 -31.14
N VAL A 40 -16.20 24.87 -29.85
CA VAL A 40 -16.00 26.03 -28.96
C VAL A 40 -14.54 26.01 -28.54
N GLY A 41 -13.88 27.12 -28.81
CA GLY A 41 -12.43 27.23 -28.91
C GLY A 41 -11.66 27.24 -27.60
N LEU A 42 -10.35 27.12 -27.80
CA LEU A 42 -9.26 27.33 -26.87
C LEU A 42 -9.45 28.62 -26.06
N GLY A 43 -9.82 28.47 -24.79
CA GLY A 43 -9.88 29.55 -23.83
C GLY A 43 -9.52 29.05 -22.43
N ASP A 44 -8.38 29.53 -21.94
CA ASP A 44 -8.00 29.61 -20.53
C ASP A 44 -7.01 28.57 -19.96
N ARG A 45 -5.75 28.68 -20.42
CA ARG A 45 -4.57 28.08 -19.79
C ARG A 45 -4.24 28.67 -18.39
N ARG A 46 -4.86 29.78 -17.97
CA ARG A 46 -4.62 30.37 -16.63
C ARG A 46 -5.48 29.68 -15.56
N ARG A 47 -6.75 29.35 -15.86
CA ARG A 47 -7.62 28.60 -14.94
C ARG A 47 -7.11 27.22 -14.54
N LEU A 48 -6.49 26.49 -15.47
CA LEU A 48 -5.90 25.17 -15.18
C LEU A 48 -4.65 25.25 -14.31
N ARG A 49 -3.90 26.37 -14.38
CA ARG A 49 -2.74 26.62 -13.52
C ARG A 49 -3.16 26.96 -12.09
N ASP A 50 -4.28 27.67 -11.93
CA ASP A 50 -4.81 28.06 -10.60
C ASP A 50 -5.52 26.89 -9.88
N LEU A 51 -6.07 25.92 -10.62
CA LEU A 51 -6.71 24.73 -10.04
C LEU A 51 -5.71 23.73 -9.45
N VAL A 52 -4.52 23.61 -10.07
CA VAL A 52 -3.49 22.63 -9.69
C VAL A 52 -2.61 23.11 -8.52
N LEU A 53 -2.57 24.43 -8.26
CA LEU A 53 -1.62 25.02 -7.30
C LEU A 53 -2.25 25.57 -6.01
N ARG A 54 -3.56 25.39 -5.77
CA ARG A 54 -4.17 25.83 -4.51
C ARG A 54 -3.83 24.87 -3.35
N PRO A 55 -3.27 25.35 -2.23
CA PRO A 55 -3.08 24.50 -1.06
C PRO A 55 -4.44 24.13 -0.46
N VAL A 56 -4.71 22.84 -0.33
CA VAL A 56 -5.80 22.33 0.52
C VAL A 56 -5.45 22.67 1.97
N ARG A 57 -6.07 23.73 2.52
CA ARG A 57 -6.04 24.00 3.96
C ARG A 57 -7.03 23.04 4.65
N PRO A 58 -6.62 22.29 5.69
CA PRO A 58 -7.57 21.57 6.51
C PRO A 58 -8.34 22.58 7.38
N ASP A 59 -9.65 22.45 7.32
CA ASP A 59 -10.64 23.26 8.02
C ASP A 59 -10.54 23.02 9.54
N LEU A 60 -9.95 23.98 10.26
CA LEU A 60 -9.92 24.03 11.72
C LEU A 60 -10.94 25.05 12.22
N ARG A 61 -12.23 24.73 12.17
CA ARG A 61 -13.24 25.47 12.94
C ARG A 61 -14.37 24.56 13.42
N ARG A 62 -14.31 24.17 14.70
CA ARG A 62 -15.46 24.11 15.63
C ARG A 62 -14.93 23.79 17.05
N ARG A 63 -14.70 24.85 17.85
CA ARG A 63 -14.71 24.79 19.32
C ARG A 63 -16.07 25.31 19.79
N PRO A 64 -16.79 24.64 20.70
CA PRO A 64 -17.94 25.24 21.37
C PRO A 64 -17.45 26.24 22.42
N GLN A 65 -18.11 27.40 22.48
CA GLN A 65 -17.94 28.40 23.52
C GLN A 65 -18.47 27.86 24.86
N ALA A 66 -17.66 27.98 25.92
CA ALA A 66 -18.10 27.81 27.29
C ALA A 66 -19.00 28.99 27.68
N ARG A 67 -20.21 28.68 28.18
CA ARG A 67 -21.11 29.65 28.80
C ARG A 67 -20.50 30.11 30.14
N ARG A 68 -20.27 31.41 30.26
CA ARG A 68 -20.15 32.12 31.54
C ARG A 68 -21.55 32.23 32.16
N THR A 69 -21.66 31.87 33.43
CA THR A 69 -22.74 32.31 34.31
C THR A 69 -22.10 32.90 35.56
N ASP A 70 -22.22 34.21 35.72
CA ASP A 70 -22.00 34.93 36.97
C ASP A 70 -23.36 35.12 37.66
N ALA A 71 -23.39 34.92 38.99
CA ALA A 71 -24.21 35.62 40.01
C ALA A 71 -24.11 34.79 41.32
N ALA A 72 -23.32 35.21 42.31
CA ALA A 72 -23.66 36.19 43.36
C ALA A 72 -24.73 35.70 44.34
N GLY A 73 -24.36 35.47 45.62
CA GLY A 73 -25.35 35.18 46.66
C GLY A 73 -24.86 34.79 48.06
N ARG A 74 -24.25 35.74 48.79
CA ARG A 74 -24.41 36.04 50.24
C ARG A 74 -24.17 34.98 51.37
N ARG A 75 -23.33 35.46 52.32
CA ARG A 75 -23.46 35.45 53.82
C ARG A 75 -23.28 34.10 54.55
N ARG A 76 -22.81 33.99 55.79
CA ARG A 76 -21.97 34.74 56.77
C ARG A 76 -21.96 33.82 58.03
N LEU A 77 -20.89 33.90 58.86
CA LEU A 77 -20.77 33.37 60.25
C LEU A 77 -20.53 31.84 60.36
N GLY A 78 -19.65 31.31 61.20
CA GLY A 78 -18.80 31.86 62.26
C GLY A 78 -17.90 30.75 62.85
N HIS A 79 -17.03 31.13 63.80
CA HIS A 79 -16.33 30.35 64.85
C HIS A 79 -15.95 28.87 64.55
N GLY A 80 -14.71 28.42 64.64
CA GLY A 80 -13.71 28.61 65.69
C GLY A 80 -13.06 27.25 65.99
N LEU A 81 -11.93 27.25 66.71
CA LEU A 81 -11.17 26.11 67.27
C LEU A 81 -10.25 25.38 66.26
N SER A 82 -8.92 25.54 66.39
CA SER A 82 -8.03 24.80 67.32
C SER A 82 -7.92 23.31 66.99
N GLY A 83 -6.73 22.86 66.59
CA GLY A 83 -6.38 21.45 66.77
C GLY A 83 -5.29 20.89 65.85
N ARG A 84 -4.06 20.86 66.40
CA ARG A 84 -3.09 19.75 66.31
C ARG A 84 -2.62 19.25 64.93
N SER A 85 -1.38 19.63 64.68
CA SER A 85 -0.29 18.77 64.20
C SER A 85 -0.41 17.30 64.63
N GLY A 86 -0.38 16.41 63.64
CA GLY A 86 -0.23 14.97 63.81
C GLY A 86 0.65 14.43 62.68
N HIS A 87 1.93 14.22 62.99
CA HIS A 87 2.84 13.40 62.19
C HIS A 87 2.35 11.95 62.20
N GLY A 88 1.98 11.45 61.02
CA GLY A 88 1.73 10.03 60.77
C GLY A 88 2.69 9.53 59.70
N ARG A 89 3.88 9.09 60.15
CA ARG A 89 4.73 8.17 59.38
C ARG A 89 3.93 6.90 59.13
N SER A 90 3.72 6.55 57.86
CA SER A 90 3.32 5.20 57.47
C SER A 90 4.42 4.66 56.57
N ASP A 91 5.09 3.64 57.12
CA ASP A 91 6.07 2.80 56.46
C ASP A 91 5.55 2.30 55.12
N ARG A 92 6.29 2.59 54.06
CA ARG A 92 6.19 1.89 52.79
C ARG A 92 7.39 0.97 52.65
N ASP A 93 7.06 -0.31 52.72
CA ASP A 93 7.85 -1.46 52.34
C ASP A 93 8.43 -1.32 50.90
N PRO A 94 9.76 -1.34 50.69
CA PRO A 94 10.36 -1.22 49.37
C PRO A 94 10.76 -2.60 48.86
N ALA A 95 9.79 -3.42 48.47
CA ALA A 95 10.06 -4.72 47.87
C ALA A 95 9.09 -5.01 46.72
N LEU A 96 9.17 -4.24 45.63
CA LEU A 96 8.63 -4.58 44.29
C LEU A 96 9.04 -3.53 43.24
N GLY A 97 10.34 -3.29 43.13
CA GLY A 97 10.87 -2.22 42.29
C GLY A 97 12.14 -2.60 41.54
N LEU A 98 12.16 -3.71 40.78
CA LEU A 98 13.30 -4.04 39.91
C LEU A 98 13.03 -5.11 38.84
N LEU A 99 11.91 -5.06 38.11
CA LEU A 99 11.69 -5.94 36.95
C LEU A 99 10.97 -5.29 35.75
N CYS A 100 11.24 -4.00 35.47
CA CYS A 100 10.85 -3.37 34.20
C CYS A 100 11.95 -2.43 33.70
N ARG A 101 13.10 -2.99 33.31
CA ARG A 101 14.13 -2.24 32.56
C ARG A 101 15.03 -3.16 31.73
N ARG A 102 14.43 -3.87 30.78
CA ARG A 102 15.12 -4.32 29.56
C ARG A 102 14.14 -4.21 28.38
N VAL A 103 13.92 -2.99 27.92
CA VAL A 103 13.57 -2.79 26.51
C VAL A 103 14.82 -3.26 25.76
N LEU A 104 14.72 -4.40 25.09
CA LEU A 104 15.76 -4.88 24.20
C LEU A 104 16.01 -3.78 23.16
N PRO A 105 17.25 -3.37 22.90
CA PRO A 105 17.53 -2.48 21.80
C PRO A 105 17.02 -3.15 20.52
N ALA A 106 16.29 -2.40 19.69
CA ALA A 106 15.94 -2.84 18.35
C ALA A 106 17.17 -3.45 17.67
N PRO A 107 17.03 -4.59 16.96
CA PRO A 107 18.16 -5.24 16.30
C PRO A 107 18.90 -4.21 15.45
N ARG A 108 20.17 -3.96 15.80
CA ARG A 108 21.05 -3.12 14.98
C ARG A 108 21.08 -3.73 13.57
N PRO A 109 20.84 -2.94 12.51
CA PRO A 109 21.00 -3.44 11.15
C PRO A 109 22.42 -3.99 11.03
N GLN A 110 22.52 -5.27 10.66
CA GLN A 110 23.80 -5.90 10.37
C GLN A 110 24.46 -5.09 9.26
N ARG A 111 25.59 -4.47 9.60
CA ARG A 111 26.42 -3.70 8.69
C ARG A 111 27.07 -4.70 7.73
N THR A 112 26.44 -4.94 6.59
CA THR A 112 27.07 -5.69 5.50
C THR A 112 28.20 -4.81 4.96
N ASP A 113 29.45 -5.23 5.15
CA ASP A 113 30.63 -4.60 4.57
C ASP A 113 30.61 -4.78 3.04
N SER A 114 29.89 -3.92 2.33
CA SER A 114 30.01 -3.77 0.89
C SER A 114 30.93 -2.58 0.59
N ARG A 115 32.22 -2.87 0.41
CA ARG A 115 33.17 -1.95 -0.22
C ARG A 115 32.78 -1.75 -1.69
N PHE A 116 31.79 -0.91 -1.97
CA PHE A 116 31.56 -0.38 -3.31
C PHE A 116 32.54 0.76 -3.56
N LYS A 117 33.66 0.45 -4.23
CA LYS A 117 34.56 1.47 -4.77
C LYS A 117 33.87 2.12 -5.98
N GLY A 118 33.74 3.45 -5.92
CA GLY A 118 33.12 4.28 -6.94
C GLY A 118 33.66 4.01 -8.35
N GLY A 119 32.76 3.54 -9.20
CA GLY A 119 32.80 3.80 -10.62
C GLY A 119 31.53 4.59 -10.96
N GLN A 120 31.59 5.47 -11.96
CA GLN A 120 30.42 5.93 -12.70
C GLN A 120 29.81 4.71 -13.40
N GLY A 121 29.21 3.85 -12.58
CA GLY A 121 28.92 2.46 -12.86
C GLY A 121 27.87 2.38 -13.94
N ALA A 122 28.12 1.50 -14.90
CA ALA A 122 27.20 1.09 -15.94
C ALA A 122 25.78 1.05 -15.38
N MET A 123 24.97 2.06 -15.69
CA MET A 123 23.53 1.93 -15.55
C MET A 123 23.20 0.68 -16.35
N LYS A 124 22.69 -0.34 -15.66
CA LYS A 124 22.25 -1.57 -16.31
C LYS A 124 21.33 -1.14 -17.43
N ARG A 125 21.75 -1.41 -18.67
CA ARG A 125 20.91 -1.23 -19.85
C ARG A 125 19.64 -2.02 -19.58
N TRP A 126 18.48 -1.36 -19.68
CA TRP A 126 17.19 -2.03 -19.57
C TRP A 126 17.15 -3.22 -20.52
N LEU A 127 16.48 -4.29 -20.11
CA LEU A 127 16.31 -5.44 -21.00
C LEU A 127 15.62 -4.99 -22.29
N PRO A 128 16.09 -5.44 -23.48
CA PRO A 128 15.41 -5.16 -24.72
C PRO A 128 13.95 -5.64 -24.67
N PRO A 129 12.97 -4.86 -25.19
CA PRO A 129 11.55 -5.22 -25.13
C PRO A 129 11.23 -6.63 -25.65
N GLU A 130 11.91 -7.09 -26.70
CA GLU A 130 11.75 -8.46 -27.22
C GLU A 130 12.14 -9.52 -26.19
N THR A 131 13.14 -9.23 -25.35
CA THR A 131 13.53 -10.13 -24.25
C THR A 131 12.51 -10.14 -23.14
N ILE A 132 11.94 -8.98 -22.80
CA ILE A 132 10.86 -8.85 -21.82
C ILE A 132 9.64 -9.65 -22.28
N ASN A 133 9.23 -9.52 -23.54
CA ASN A 133 8.11 -10.27 -24.11
C ASN A 133 8.33 -11.78 -24.08
N ARG A 134 9.55 -12.26 -24.36
CA ARG A 134 9.88 -13.70 -24.21
C ARG A 134 9.74 -14.18 -22.77
N LEU A 135 10.21 -13.40 -21.80
CA LEU A 135 10.09 -13.76 -20.38
C LEU A 135 8.63 -13.75 -19.93
N ALA A 136 7.80 -12.83 -20.41
CA ALA A 136 6.37 -12.78 -20.10
C ALA A 136 5.58 -13.94 -20.74
N ALA A 137 6.07 -14.49 -21.85
CA ALA A 137 5.51 -15.68 -22.48
C ALA A 137 5.88 -16.99 -21.78
N ASP A 138 6.91 -17.00 -20.93
CA ASP A 138 7.39 -18.19 -20.21
C ASP A 138 6.50 -18.46 -18.97
N PRO A 139 5.77 -19.60 -18.92
CA PRO A 139 4.90 -19.94 -17.81
C PRO A 139 5.60 -20.03 -16.44
N GLU A 140 6.89 -20.37 -16.39
CA GLU A 140 7.61 -20.47 -15.12
C GLU A 140 7.98 -19.10 -14.56
N ARG A 141 8.11 -18.12 -15.45
CA ARG A 141 8.52 -16.74 -15.17
C ARG A 141 7.34 -15.81 -14.98
N ARG A 142 6.10 -16.28 -15.03
CA ARG A 142 4.91 -15.43 -14.84
C ARG A 142 3.97 -15.90 -13.75
N THR A 143 3.11 -15.00 -13.26
CA THR A 143 2.03 -15.36 -12.35
C THR A 143 1.04 -16.31 -13.06
N PRO A 144 0.61 -17.41 -12.43
CA PRO A 144 -0.41 -18.28 -13.02
C PRO A 144 -1.78 -17.59 -13.04
N GLU A 145 -2.64 -17.96 -14.00
CA GLU A 145 -3.96 -17.34 -14.22
C GLU A 145 -4.91 -17.42 -13.02
N SER A 146 -4.70 -18.38 -12.12
CA SER A 146 -5.50 -18.53 -10.91
C SER A 146 -4.62 -19.06 -9.78
N LEU A 147 -4.75 -18.43 -8.62
CA LEU A 147 -4.18 -18.89 -7.36
C LEU A 147 -5.30 -19.23 -6.41
N SER A 148 -5.20 -20.38 -5.75
CA SER A 148 -6.14 -20.82 -4.70
C SER A 148 -5.37 -21.03 -3.40
N PRO A 149 -4.90 -19.96 -2.75
CA PRO A 149 -4.09 -20.09 -1.54
C PRO A 149 -4.94 -20.64 -0.39
N ALA A 150 -4.40 -21.64 0.31
CA ALA A 150 -4.93 -22.07 1.60
C ALA A 150 -4.33 -21.19 2.70
N VAL A 151 -5.15 -20.33 3.30
CA VAL A 151 -4.73 -19.36 4.31
C VAL A 151 -4.96 -19.91 5.72
N ASP A 152 -3.92 -19.99 6.54
CA ASP A 152 -4.00 -20.26 7.98
C ASP A 152 -4.07 -18.94 8.76
N VAL A 153 -5.29 -18.56 9.14
CA VAL A 153 -5.57 -17.32 9.91
C VAL A 153 -5.03 -17.35 11.35
N ARG A 154 -4.32 -18.40 11.76
CA ARG A 154 -3.59 -18.43 13.05
C ARG A 154 -2.15 -17.93 12.91
N ARG A 155 -1.70 -17.65 11.69
CA ARG A 155 -0.34 -17.21 11.39
C ARG A 155 -0.29 -15.71 11.01
N PRO A 156 0.84 -15.03 11.25
CA PRO A 156 1.09 -13.72 10.66
C PRO A 156 1.15 -13.82 9.13
N PHE A 157 0.77 -12.74 8.44
CA PHE A 157 0.74 -12.71 6.98
C PHE A 157 1.96 -11.99 6.39
N VAL A 158 2.51 -11.01 7.09
CA VAL A 158 3.67 -10.22 6.64
C VAL A 158 4.71 -10.10 7.76
N PRO A 159 6.01 -9.86 7.45
CA PRO A 159 6.98 -9.56 8.49
C PRO A 159 6.57 -8.32 9.31
N GLU A 160 6.74 -8.36 10.64
CA GLU A 160 6.21 -7.32 11.54
C GLU A 160 6.76 -5.92 11.23
N HIS A 161 8.02 -5.82 10.78
CA HIS A 161 8.68 -4.56 10.43
C HIS A 161 8.15 -3.90 9.14
N TYR A 162 7.23 -4.53 8.41
CA TYR A 162 6.46 -3.88 7.35
C TYR A 162 5.20 -3.16 7.87
N THR A 163 4.87 -3.31 9.16
CA THR A 163 3.67 -2.72 9.77
C THR A 163 3.99 -1.44 10.56
N GLN A 164 3.03 -0.52 10.65
CA GLN A 164 3.26 0.79 11.28
C GLN A 164 3.43 0.69 12.80
N LEU A 165 2.55 -0.03 13.50
CA LEU A 165 2.60 -0.10 14.96
C LEU A 165 3.91 -0.73 15.45
N TYR A 166 4.53 -1.63 14.69
CA TYR A 166 5.82 -2.23 15.05
C TYR A 166 6.88 -1.21 15.47
N PHE A 167 6.89 -0.02 14.84
CA PHE A 167 7.81 1.07 15.16
C PHE A 167 7.38 1.93 16.36
N THR A 168 6.42 1.46 17.16
CA THR A 168 5.87 2.20 18.30
C THR A 168 5.99 1.39 19.58
N PRO A 169 6.21 2.03 20.75
CA PRO A 169 6.18 1.34 22.04
C PRO A 169 4.83 0.66 22.32
N VAL A 170 3.74 1.17 21.72
CA VAL A 170 2.39 0.62 21.88
C VAL A 170 2.34 -0.82 21.42
N TYR A 171 2.98 -1.16 20.30
CA TYR A 171 2.98 -2.52 19.78
C TYR A 171 3.58 -3.54 20.74
N ALA A 172 4.73 -3.22 21.34
CA ALA A 172 5.38 -4.11 22.32
C ALA A 172 4.52 -4.36 23.57
N SER A 173 3.56 -3.48 23.86
CA SER A 173 2.64 -3.62 24.99
C SER A 173 1.31 -4.31 24.65
N LEU A 174 1.09 -4.69 23.38
CA LEU A 174 -0.09 -5.42 22.96
C LEU A 174 0.07 -6.93 23.24
N HIS A 175 -1.03 -7.61 23.55
CA HIS A 175 -1.02 -9.06 23.67
C HIS A 175 -0.72 -9.72 22.31
N PHE A 176 -0.33 -11.00 22.34
CA PHE A 176 0.03 -11.76 21.16
C PHE A 176 -1.11 -11.73 20.12
N GLU A 177 -2.34 -11.96 20.57
CA GLU A 177 -3.55 -12.02 19.75
C GLU A 177 -3.84 -10.67 19.07
N HIS A 178 -3.66 -9.55 19.80
CA HIS A 178 -3.83 -8.20 19.27
C HIS A 178 -2.81 -7.90 18.17
N ARG A 179 -1.54 -8.28 18.39
CA ARG A 179 -0.45 -8.08 17.42
C ARG A 179 -0.64 -8.94 16.17
N LEU A 180 -1.04 -10.20 16.34
CA LEU A 180 -1.38 -11.10 15.24
C LEU A 180 -2.53 -10.54 14.41
N ARG A 181 -3.63 -10.13 15.05
CA ARG A 181 -4.77 -9.58 14.32
C ARG A 181 -4.44 -8.29 13.60
N TYR A 182 -3.65 -7.41 14.22
CA TYR A 182 -3.14 -6.21 13.58
C TYR A 182 -2.29 -6.53 12.35
N ASN A 183 -1.38 -7.49 12.46
CA ASN A 183 -0.52 -7.92 11.35
C ASN A 183 -1.36 -8.38 10.15
N GLN A 184 -2.37 -9.23 10.39
CA GLN A 184 -3.27 -9.73 9.35
C GLN A 184 -4.09 -8.63 8.68
N LEU A 185 -4.67 -7.73 9.47
CA LEU A 185 -5.41 -6.57 8.96
C LEU A 185 -4.51 -5.64 8.13
N PHE A 186 -3.28 -5.42 8.58
CA PHE A 186 -2.32 -4.59 7.86
C PHE A 186 -1.89 -5.23 6.55
N ALA A 187 -1.73 -6.56 6.51
CA ALA A 187 -1.44 -7.30 5.29
C ALA A 187 -2.58 -7.19 4.26
N CYS A 188 -3.84 -7.32 4.67
CA CYS A 188 -4.99 -7.06 3.78
C CYS A 188 -4.96 -5.62 3.23
N ARG A 189 -4.57 -4.64 4.07
CA ARG A 189 -4.40 -3.24 3.66
C ARG A 189 -3.23 -3.05 2.67
N LEU A 190 -2.15 -3.83 2.75
CA LEU A 190 -1.08 -3.83 1.75
C LEU A 190 -1.57 -4.36 0.41
N ASN A 191 -2.29 -5.49 0.39
CA ASN A 191 -2.91 -6.02 -0.82
C ASN A 191 -3.84 -4.99 -1.49
N GLU A 192 -4.70 -4.33 -0.70
CA GLU A 192 -5.56 -3.29 -1.25
C GLU A 192 -4.81 -2.08 -1.81
N TYR A 193 -3.62 -1.81 -1.30
CA TYR A 193 -2.80 -0.71 -1.78
C TYR A 193 -2.18 -1.05 -3.13
N ILE A 194 -1.69 -2.28 -3.31
CA ILE A 194 -1.25 -2.83 -4.59
C ILE A 194 -2.42 -2.78 -5.60
N MET A 195 -3.56 -3.38 -5.26
CA MET A 195 -4.78 -3.38 -6.08
C MET A 195 -5.27 -1.98 -6.48
N MET A 196 -5.16 -1.01 -5.57
CA MET A 196 -5.51 0.39 -5.87
C MET A 196 -4.58 0.95 -6.95
N LEU A 197 -3.30 0.65 -6.92
CA LEU A 197 -2.35 1.18 -7.89
C LEU A 197 -2.51 0.54 -9.25
N GLU A 198 -2.65 -0.77 -9.30
CA GLU A 198 -2.94 -1.53 -10.53
C GLU A 198 -4.18 -0.95 -11.24
N ALA A 199 -5.33 -0.93 -10.54
CA ALA A 199 -6.60 -0.54 -11.14
C ALA A 199 -6.80 0.98 -11.33
N ASP A 200 -6.25 1.82 -10.43
CA ASP A 200 -6.50 3.26 -10.47
C ASP A 200 -5.36 4.09 -11.06
N LEU A 201 -4.13 3.57 -11.11
CA LEU A 201 -2.96 4.28 -11.64
C LEU A 201 -2.43 3.62 -12.92
N VAL A 202 -2.08 2.33 -12.89
CA VAL A 202 -1.42 1.64 -14.01
C VAL A 202 -2.29 1.62 -15.26
N ASP A 203 -3.54 1.15 -15.14
CA ASP A 203 -4.51 1.14 -16.24
C ASP A 203 -4.70 2.51 -16.91
N ARG A 204 -4.68 3.57 -16.09
CA ARG A 204 -4.90 4.95 -16.57
C ARG A 204 -3.64 5.58 -17.15
N LEU A 205 -2.46 5.07 -16.78
CA LEU A 205 -1.16 5.62 -17.14
C LEU A 205 -0.63 4.97 -18.40
N LEU A 206 -0.57 3.64 -18.43
CA LEU A 206 0.18 2.90 -19.43
C LEU A 206 -0.48 2.89 -20.81
N GLU A 207 -1.80 2.71 -20.86
CA GLU A 207 -2.52 2.69 -22.14
C GLU A 207 -2.37 4.02 -22.92
N PRO A 208 -2.49 5.22 -22.31
CA PRO A 208 -2.13 6.47 -22.98
C PRO A 208 -0.66 6.56 -23.43
N LEU A 209 0.28 5.99 -22.67
CA LEU A 209 1.71 6.04 -23.00
C LEU A 209 2.06 5.21 -24.24
N THR A 210 1.29 4.17 -24.58
CA THR A 210 1.46 3.44 -25.86
C THR A 210 1.33 4.35 -27.08
N ARG A 211 0.61 5.47 -26.96
CA ARG A 211 0.42 6.47 -28.02
C ARG A 211 1.48 7.57 -28.00
N HIS A 212 2.34 7.60 -26.99
CA HIS A 212 3.41 8.60 -26.88
C HIS A 212 4.35 8.49 -28.09
N PRO A 213 4.79 9.59 -28.72
CA PRO A 213 5.60 9.53 -29.94
C PRO A 213 6.89 8.72 -29.81
N ALA A 214 7.52 8.73 -28.63
CA ALA A 214 8.75 7.97 -28.35
C ALA A 214 8.51 6.48 -28.06
N VAL A 215 7.25 6.05 -27.85
CA VAL A 215 6.89 4.66 -27.52
C VAL A 215 6.21 3.98 -28.70
N ARG A 216 5.28 4.67 -29.38
CA ARG A 216 4.43 4.11 -30.43
C ARG A 216 5.17 3.49 -31.62
N GLY A 217 6.44 3.86 -31.83
CA GLY A 217 7.29 3.36 -32.92
C GLY A 217 7.96 2.03 -32.61
N ASP A 218 7.97 1.62 -31.33
CA ASP A 218 8.55 0.37 -30.86
C ASP A 218 7.43 -0.63 -30.58
N GLY A 219 7.18 -1.53 -31.54
CA GLY A 219 6.10 -2.51 -31.47
C GLY A 219 6.27 -3.53 -30.34
N ASP A 220 7.51 -3.87 -30.00
CA ASP A 220 7.81 -4.81 -28.92
C ASP A 220 7.59 -4.16 -27.56
N LEU A 221 7.97 -2.89 -27.39
CA LEU A 221 7.68 -2.14 -26.17
C LEU A 221 6.17 -1.92 -25.98
N VAL A 222 5.43 -1.59 -27.04
CA VAL A 222 3.96 -1.50 -26.97
C VAL A 222 3.33 -2.83 -26.59
N THR A 223 3.88 -3.95 -27.08
CA THR A 223 3.43 -5.29 -26.68
C THR A 223 3.73 -5.56 -25.21
N ALA A 224 4.93 -5.25 -24.74
CA ALA A 224 5.32 -5.42 -23.34
C ALA A 224 4.40 -4.63 -22.39
N ILE A 225 4.09 -3.37 -22.72
CA ILE A 225 3.18 -2.52 -21.94
C ILE A 225 1.76 -3.13 -21.87
N ARG A 226 1.25 -3.66 -22.99
CA ARG A 226 -0.08 -4.29 -23.00
C ARG A 226 -0.12 -5.59 -22.21
N THR A 227 0.96 -6.37 -22.26
CA THR A 227 1.11 -7.58 -21.45
C THR A 227 1.10 -7.22 -19.96
N MET A 228 1.89 -6.22 -19.57
CA MET A 228 1.91 -5.69 -18.20
C MET A 228 0.51 -5.26 -17.75
N ILE A 229 -0.25 -4.48 -18.54
CA ILE A 229 -1.63 -4.10 -18.20
C ILE A 229 -2.52 -5.33 -17.93
N ALA A 230 -2.36 -6.41 -18.71
CA ALA A 230 -3.11 -7.64 -18.52
C ALA A 230 -2.66 -8.41 -17.25
N GLU A 231 -1.37 -8.44 -16.97
CA GLU A 231 -0.75 -9.02 -15.76
C GLU A 231 -1.27 -8.28 -14.51
N GLU A 232 -1.30 -6.95 -14.49
CA GLU A 232 -1.83 -6.18 -13.36
C GLU A 232 -3.33 -6.43 -13.12
N GLY A 233 -4.10 -6.62 -14.19
CA GLY A 233 -5.49 -7.04 -14.06
C GLY A 233 -5.63 -8.43 -13.40
N LEU A 234 -4.67 -9.33 -13.62
CA LEU A 234 -4.61 -10.64 -12.97
C LEU A 234 -4.16 -10.51 -11.51
N HIS A 235 -3.14 -9.71 -11.23
CA HIS A 235 -2.66 -9.41 -9.88
C HIS A 235 -3.79 -8.90 -9.00
N TYR A 236 -4.56 -7.93 -9.49
CA TYR A 236 -5.73 -7.39 -8.80
C TYR A 236 -6.70 -8.50 -8.37
N ARG A 237 -7.01 -9.41 -9.29
CA ARG A 237 -7.95 -10.52 -9.02
C ARG A 237 -7.38 -11.49 -7.99
N ASN A 238 -6.09 -11.81 -8.08
CA ASN A 238 -5.41 -12.70 -7.14
C ASN A 238 -5.36 -12.10 -5.73
N PHE A 239 -5.01 -10.82 -5.58
CA PHE A 239 -5.03 -10.14 -4.29
C PHE A 239 -6.45 -9.96 -3.73
N ALA A 240 -7.45 -9.69 -4.58
CA ALA A 240 -8.84 -9.67 -4.16
C ALA A 240 -9.28 -11.05 -3.64
N ALA A 241 -8.96 -12.14 -4.35
CA ALA A 241 -9.25 -13.49 -3.92
C ALA A 241 -8.55 -13.84 -2.59
N LEU A 242 -7.27 -13.47 -2.44
CA LEU A 242 -6.53 -13.65 -1.19
C LEU A 242 -7.17 -12.89 -0.02
N ASN A 243 -7.55 -11.63 -0.21
CA ASN A 243 -8.24 -10.85 0.83
C ASN A 243 -9.60 -11.47 1.22
N ARG A 244 -10.37 -11.98 0.25
CA ARG A 244 -11.63 -12.70 0.54
C ARG A 244 -11.38 -14.00 1.31
N ALA A 245 -10.32 -14.74 1.00
CA ALA A 245 -9.93 -15.93 1.75
C ALA A 245 -9.51 -15.58 3.19
N CYS A 246 -8.81 -14.46 3.39
CA CYS A 246 -8.37 -14.01 4.71
C CYS A 246 -9.52 -13.47 5.58
N ARG A 247 -10.42 -12.67 4.98
CA ARG A 247 -11.46 -11.89 5.67
C ARG A 247 -12.76 -11.81 4.87
N PRO A 248 -13.48 -12.93 4.70
CA PRO A 248 -14.72 -12.95 3.91
C PRO A 248 -15.79 -12.00 4.47
N ASP A 249 -15.75 -11.70 5.76
CA ASP A 249 -16.62 -10.73 6.44
C ASP A 249 -16.37 -9.27 6.01
N LEU A 250 -15.12 -8.91 5.70
CA LEU A 250 -14.76 -7.55 5.25
C LEU A 250 -14.86 -7.39 3.74
N TYR A 251 -14.72 -8.49 3.00
CA TYR A 251 -14.68 -8.54 1.54
C TYR A 251 -15.79 -9.44 0.98
N PRO A 252 -17.08 -9.06 1.13
CA PRO A 252 -18.16 -9.76 0.44
C PRO A 252 -18.03 -9.60 -1.08
N GLU A 253 -18.77 -10.42 -1.82
CA GLU A 253 -18.80 -10.32 -3.29
C GLU A 253 -19.14 -8.89 -3.75
N GLY A 254 -18.38 -8.40 -4.75
CA GLY A 254 -18.51 -7.03 -5.26
C GLY A 254 -17.78 -5.96 -4.43
N ARG A 255 -17.13 -6.32 -3.31
CA ARG A 255 -16.33 -5.39 -2.50
C ARG A 255 -14.91 -5.91 -2.25
N ASP A 256 -13.99 -5.37 -3.04
CA ASP A 256 -12.58 -5.80 -3.00
C ASP A 256 -11.67 -4.91 -2.14
N ARG A 257 -12.15 -3.72 -1.75
CA ARG A 257 -11.36 -2.73 -0.99
C ARG A 257 -12.16 -2.11 0.17
N LEU A 258 -11.49 -1.87 1.30
CA LEU A 258 -12.00 -1.26 2.53
C LEU A 258 -11.07 -0.13 3.01
N PHE A 259 -9.79 -0.42 3.16
CA PHE A 259 -8.77 0.51 3.69
C PHE A 259 -8.33 1.55 2.65
N SER A 260 -8.15 1.14 1.39
CA SER A 260 -7.58 1.95 0.31
C SER A 260 -8.63 2.49 -0.68
N VAL A 261 -9.87 2.68 -0.21
CA VAL A 261 -10.91 3.37 -1.00
C VAL A 261 -10.56 4.85 -1.13
N LEU A 262 -10.31 5.28 -2.36
CA LEU A 262 -9.97 6.66 -2.70
C LEU A 262 -11.21 7.57 -2.64
N PRO A 263 -11.12 8.74 -1.97
CA PRO A 263 -12.14 9.78 -2.09
C PRO A 263 -12.34 10.19 -3.55
N LEU A 264 -13.56 10.65 -3.90
CA LEU A 264 -13.90 11.05 -5.27
C LEU A 264 -12.90 12.06 -5.84
N ALA A 265 -12.50 13.06 -5.06
CA ALA A 265 -11.52 14.06 -5.48
C ALA A 265 -10.17 13.44 -5.88
N THR A 266 -9.68 12.46 -5.12
CA THR A 266 -8.43 11.75 -5.44
C THR A 266 -8.58 10.88 -6.69
N ARG A 267 -9.72 10.20 -6.85
CA ARG A 267 -10.03 9.44 -8.08
C ARG A 267 -10.04 10.34 -9.30
N THR A 268 -10.66 11.52 -9.19
CA THR A 268 -10.64 12.54 -10.25
C THR A 268 -9.22 13.00 -10.56
N LEU A 269 -8.40 13.24 -9.54
CA LEU A 269 -7.00 13.62 -9.73
C LEU A 269 -6.20 12.55 -10.49
N PHE A 270 -6.40 11.27 -10.17
CA PHE A 270 -5.77 10.16 -10.92
C PHE A 270 -6.29 10.07 -12.36
N GLY A 271 -7.58 10.32 -12.59
CA GLY A 271 -8.13 10.45 -13.93
C GLY A 271 -7.45 11.57 -14.73
N VAL A 272 -7.24 12.73 -14.12
CA VAL A 272 -6.52 13.86 -14.73
C VAL A 272 -5.05 13.51 -14.99
N ALA A 273 -4.39 12.83 -14.04
CA ALA A 273 -3.02 12.38 -14.21
C ALA A 273 -2.88 11.42 -15.40
N GLY A 274 -3.79 10.45 -15.55
CA GLY A 274 -3.83 9.55 -16.71
C GLY A 274 -4.04 10.28 -18.04
N LEU A 275 -4.97 11.25 -18.09
CA LEU A 275 -5.18 12.09 -19.28
C LEU A 275 -3.94 12.92 -19.65
N LEU A 276 -3.14 13.29 -18.64
CA LEU A 276 -1.92 14.07 -18.81
C LEU A 276 -0.66 13.22 -18.89
N ALA A 277 -0.76 11.88 -18.83
CA ALA A 277 0.38 10.96 -18.77
C ALA A 277 1.41 11.22 -19.87
N SER A 278 0.96 11.46 -21.11
CA SER A 278 1.81 11.77 -22.26
C SER A 278 2.58 13.10 -22.16
N ARG A 279 2.24 13.95 -21.18
CA ARG A 279 2.86 15.27 -20.96
C ARG A 279 3.56 15.36 -19.61
N LEU A 280 2.96 14.78 -18.59
CA LEU A 280 3.41 14.76 -17.20
C LEU A 280 3.42 13.31 -16.73
N ALA A 281 4.52 12.61 -17.03
CA ALA A 281 4.69 11.20 -16.73
C ALA A 281 5.30 10.95 -15.32
N PHE A 282 5.22 11.92 -14.41
CA PHE A 282 5.77 11.84 -13.05
C PHE A 282 5.32 10.60 -12.26
N SER A 283 4.15 10.04 -12.60
CA SER A 283 3.62 8.83 -11.97
C SER A 283 4.44 7.58 -12.30
N LEU A 284 5.24 7.57 -13.37
CA LEU A 284 6.13 6.44 -13.67
C LEU A 284 7.16 6.21 -12.56
N TRP A 285 7.76 7.27 -12.00
CA TRP A 285 8.64 7.13 -10.84
C TRP A 285 7.94 6.55 -9.61
N TYR A 286 6.63 6.79 -9.52
CA TYR A 286 5.84 6.31 -8.42
C TYR A 286 5.45 4.84 -8.59
N VAL A 287 5.02 4.43 -9.80
CA VAL A 287 4.72 3.02 -10.12
C VAL A 287 5.97 2.18 -9.89
N MET A 288 7.09 2.55 -10.50
CA MET A 288 8.39 1.87 -10.35
C MET A 288 8.81 1.66 -8.89
N ALA A 289 8.65 2.70 -8.04
CA ALA A 289 8.99 2.60 -6.62
C ALA A 289 8.10 1.58 -5.89
N ILE A 290 6.81 1.52 -6.21
CA ILE A 290 5.90 0.59 -5.56
C ILE A 290 6.12 -0.84 -6.06
N GLU A 291 6.28 -1.04 -7.36
CA GLU A 291 6.60 -2.35 -7.94
C GLU A 291 7.83 -2.96 -7.26
N GLU A 292 8.94 -2.20 -7.23
CA GLU A 292 10.17 -2.68 -6.60
C GLU A 292 10.03 -2.89 -5.08
N SER A 293 9.29 -2.01 -4.39
CA SER A 293 8.97 -2.20 -2.97
C SER A 293 8.15 -3.46 -2.72
N SER A 294 7.24 -3.82 -3.62
CA SER A 294 6.44 -5.04 -3.52
C SER A 294 7.30 -6.29 -3.73
N MET A 295 8.28 -6.22 -4.63
CA MET A 295 9.28 -7.28 -4.83
C MET A 295 10.15 -7.46 -3.60
N ALA A 296 10.55 -6.38 -2.93
CA ALA A 296 11.35 -6.46 -1.71
C ALA A 296 10.60 -7.21 -0.60
N LEU A 297 9.30 -6.91 -0.41
CA LEU A 297 8.44 -7.65 0.51
C LEU A 297 8.42 -9.15 0.20
N ALA A 298 8.20 -9.52 -1.07
CA ALA A 298 8.18 -10.92 -1.48
C ALA A 298 9.54 -11.61 -1.27
N LYS A 299 10.65 -10.94 -1.56
CA LYS A 299 12.01 -11.46 -1.29
C LYS A 299 12.23 -11.70 0.21
N ASP A 300 11.77 -10.78 1.06
CA ASP A 300 11.89 -10.94 2.51
C ASP A 300 11.03 -12.08 3.02
N MET A 301 9.82 -12.27 2.50
CA MET A 301 8.98 -13.44 2.80
C MET A 301 9.63 -14.76 2.39
N MET A 302 10.39 -14.78 1.27
CA MET A 302 11.15 -15.96 0.85
C MET A 302 12.36 -16.23 1.75
N LYS A 303 13.08 -15.16 2.13
CA LYS A 303 14.33 -15.25 2.89
C LYS A 303 14.08 -15.55 4.37
N SER A 304 13.07 -14.94 4.96
CA SER A 304 12.73 -15.06 6.38
C SER A 304 11.25 -15.33 6.54
N ARG A 305 10.91 -16.62 6.61
CA ARG A 305 9.53 -17.06 6.87
C ARG A 305 9.09 -16.91 8.31
N GLN A 306 9.99 -16.51 9.22
CA GLN A 306 9.67 -16.30 10.62
C GLN A 306 9.60 -14.80 10.94
N THR A 307 8.59 -14.41 11.69
CA THR A 307 8.49 -13.08 12.31
C THR A 307 9.25 -13.03 13.62
N GLU A 308 9.53 -11.84 14.14
CA GLU A 308 10.30 -11.69 15.37
C GLU A 308 9.56 -12.26 16.58
N THR A 309 8.24 -12.10 16.63
CA THR A 309 7.44 -12.44 17.82
C THR A 309 6.14 -13.18 17.53
N LEU A 310 5.69 -13.29 16.28
CA LEU A 310 4.41 -13.91 15.90
C LEU A 310 4.53 -15.33 15.32
N GLY A 311 5.75 -15.85 15.18
CA GLY A 311 6.00 -17.17 14.58
C GLY A 311 6.10 -17.13 13.05
N ASP A 312 5.81 -18.27 12.41
CA ASP A 312 5.95 -18.44 10.97
C ASP A 312 4.85 -17.74 10.18
N LEU A 313 5.24 -17.11 9.07
CA LEU A 313 4.34 -16.54 8.08
C LEU A 313 3.41 -17.61 7.49
N ASP A 314 2.22 -17.18 7.10
CA ASP A 314 1.27 -18.00 6.36
C ASP A 314 1.82 -18.35 4.97
N PRO A 315 1.96 -19.64 4.62
CA PRO A 315 2.53 -20.05 3.34
C PRO A 315 1.62 -19.68 2.15
N GLY A 316 0.30 -19.72 2.30
CA GLY A 316 -0.65 -19.35 1.24
C GLY A 316 -0.56 -17.87 0.90
N PHE A 317 -0.44 -17.02 1.91
CA PHE A 317 -0.22 -15.59 1.75
C PHE A 317 1.12 -15.28 1.07
N CYS A 318 2.21 -15.93 1.53
CA CYS A 318 3.53 -15.77 0.92
C CYS A 318 3.54 -16.18 -0.56
N GLU A 319 2.88 -17.28 -0.90
CA GLU A 319 2.85 -17.81 -2.27
C GLU A 319 2.30 -16.79 -3.28
N VAL A 320 1.21 -16.10 -2.93
CA VAL A 320 0.64 -15.08 -3.83
C VAL A 320 1.62 -13.94 -4.10
N HIS A 321 2.32 -13.44 -3.07
CA HIS A 321 3.33 -12.40 -3.25
C HIS A 321 4.56 -12.88 -4.03
N ILE A 322 4.96 -14.13 -3.86
CA ILE A 322 6.08 -14.72 -4.60
C ILE A 322 5.74 -14.86 -6.07
N GLN A 323 4.51 -15.28 -6.40
CA GLN A 323 4.07 -15.38 -7.78
C GLN A 323 3.98 -13.99 -8.42
N HIS A 324 3.34 -13.03 -7.74
CA HIS A 324 3.29 -11.63 -8.15
C HIS A 324 4.68 -11.07 -8.54
N MET A 325 5.67 -11.27 -7.67
CA MET A 325 7.05 -10.78 -7.87
C MET A 325 7.68 -11.24 -9.21
N LYS A 326 7.24 -12.36 -9.79
CA LYS A 326 7.77 -12.84 -11.07
C LYS A 326 7.53 -11.86 -12.20
N ASP A 327 6.38 -11.20 -12.20
CA ASP A 327 5.96 -10.23 -13.21
C ASP A 327 6.56 -8.86 -12.93
N GLU A 328 6.53 -8.43 -11.65
CA GLU A 328 7.09 -7.16 -11.18
C GLU A 328 8.56 -6.95 -11.57
N ALA A 329 9.36 -8.01 -11.61
CA ALA A 329 10.76 -7.93 -12.04
C ALA A 329 10.90 -7.39 -13.49
N ARG A 330 9.94 -7.71 -14.35
CA ARG A 330 9.86 -7.19 -15.72
C ARG A 330 9.20 -5.83 -15.76
N HIS A 331 8.15 -5.60 -14.96
CA HIS A 331 7.44 -4.33 -14.90
C HIS A 331 8.40 -3.18 -14.57
N VAL A 332 9.29 -3.36 -13.59
CA VAL A 332 10.32 -2.38 -13.24
C VAL A 332 11.25 -2.03 -14.42
N GLN A 333 11.49 -2.98 -15.33
CA GLN A 333 12.27 -2.72 -16.56
C GLN A 333 11.48 -1.87 -17.57
N ILE A 334 10.19 -2.19 -17.74
CA ILE A 334 9.27 -1.45 -18.62
C ILE A 334 9.15 -0.01 -18.11
N ASP A 335 8.92 0.15 -16.81
CA ASP A 335 8.84 1.45 -16.15
C ASP A 335 10.12 2.28 -16.30
N GLY A 336 11.29 1.66 -16.10
CA GLY A 336 12.58 2.31 -16.32
C GLY A 336 12.74 2.83 -17.76
N MET A 337 12.40 2.02 -18.75
CA MET A 337 12.41 2.45 -20.16
C MET A 337 11.42 3.59 -20.42
N LEU A 338 10.22 3.51 -19.85
CA LEU A 338 9.21 4.56 -19.98
C LEU A 338 9.67 5.87 -19.34
N VAL A 339 10.35 5.83 -18.19
CA VAL A 339 10.96 7.02 -17.57
C VAL A 339 11.96 7.67 -18.53
N ASP A 340 12.88 6.89 -19.10
CA ASP A 340 13.89 7.42 -20.02
C ASP A 340 13.25 8.05 -21.27
N LEU A 341 12.30 7.34 -21.88
CA LEU A 341 11.65 7.78 -23.13
C LEU A 341 10.68 8.95 -22.91
N CYS A 342 9.91 8.95 -21.82
CA CYS A 342 8.81 9.89 -21.60
C CYS A 342 9.18 11.08 -20.73
N ILE A 343 10.16 10.93 -19.82
CA ILE A 343 10.65 12.01 -18.94
C ILE A 343 12.04 12.48 -19.39
N GLY A 344 12.96 11.55 -19.66
CA GLY A 344 14.35 11.87 -20.04
C GLY A 344 14.45 12.74 -21.29
N SER A 345 13.60 12.49 -22.29
CA SER A 345 13.51 13.27 -23.53
C SER A 345 12.90 14.67 -23.40
N GLN A 346 12.35 15.02 -22.23
CA GLN A 346 11.69 16.30 -22.02
C GLN A 346 12.68 17.44 -21.72
N SER A 347 12.23 18.68 -21.92
CA SER A 347 13.00 19.87 -21.49
C SER A 347 13.17 19.92 -19.97
N ALA A 348 14.27 20.53 -19.51
CA ALA A 348 14.59 20.66 -18.08
C ALA A 348 13.44 21.28 -17.25
N ALA A 349 12.72 22.26 -17.82
CA ALA A 349 11.57 22.86 -17.14
C ALA A 349 10.44 21.85 -16.88
N ARG A 350 10.15 20.95 -17.84
CA ARG A 350 9.13 19.92 -17.68
C ARG A 350 9.59 18.81 -16.73
N ARG A 351 10.85 18.38 -16.79
CA ARG A 351 11.39 17.41 -15.83
C ARG A 351 11.31 17.93 -14.41
N ARG A 352 11.64 19.21 -14.18
CA ARG A 352 11.48 19.86 -12.85
C ARG A 352 10.04 19.87 -12.38
N LEU A 353 9.09 20.14 -13.28
CA LEU A 353 7.67 20.08 -12.96
C LEU A 353 7.24 18.65 -12.58
N ASN A 354 7.65 17.63 -13.34
CA ASN A 354 7.39 16.24 -12.98
C ASN A 354 7.98 15.93 -11.60
N ALA A 355 9.24 16.29 -11.34
CA ALA A 355 9.92 16.03 -10.06
C ALA A 355 9.22 16.71 -8.88
N ALA A 356 8.76 17.96 -9.06
CA ALA A 356 8.02 18.68 -8.03
C ALA A 356 6.67 18.02 -7.72
N ILE A 357 5.91 17.59 -8.74
CA ILE A 357 4.63 16.91 -8.56
C ILE A 357 4.84 15.54 -7.90
N PHE A 358 5.82 14.76 -8.38
CA PHE A 358 6.21 13.47 -7.79
C PHE A 358 6.56 13.63 -6.30
N THR A 359 7.46 14.55 -5.96
CA THR A 359 7.88 14.80 -4.57
C THR A 359 6.69 15.18 -3.69
N ARG A 360 5.79 16.03 -4.19
CA ARG A 360 4.57 16.44 -3.48
C ARG A 360 3.64 15.26 -3.21
N MET A 361 3.44 14.38 -4.20
CA MET A 361 2.61 13.19 -4.09
C MET A 361 3.23 12.17 -3.13
N LEU A 362 4.53 11.88 -3.28
CA LEU A 362 5.27 10.97 -2.43
C LEU A 362 5.19 11.39 -0.96
N THR A 363 5.33 12.69 -0.66
CA THR A 363 5.12 13.24 0.70
C THR A 363 3.78 12.79 1.30
N GLY A 364 2.71 12.86 0.51
CA GLY A 364 1.36 12.50 0.95
C GLY A 364 1.20 11.01 1.23
N VAL A 365 1.99 10.17 0.58
CA VAL A 365 1.97 8.71 0.71
C VAL A 365 2.76 8.25 1.93
N VAL A 366 3.95 8.83 2.16
CA VAL A 366 4.82 8.45 3.29
C VAL A 366 4.39 9.04 4.63
N THR A 367 3.51 10.05 4.62
CA THR A 367 3.07 10.73 5.85
C THR A 367 1.80 10.08 6.41
N PRO A 368 1.83 9.47 7.60
CA PRO A 368 0.62 9.02 8.27
C PRO A 368 -0.36 10.17 8.52
N THR A 369 -1.64 9.94 8.23
CA THR A 369 -2.72 10.92 8.45
C THR A 369 -3.90 10.31 9.19
N ARG A 370 -4.70 11.12 9.88
CA ARG A 370 -5.83 10.65 10.71
C ARG A 370 -6.96 10.00 9.89
N GLY A 371 -7.03 10.29 8.59
CA GLY A 371 -7.93 9.64 7.63
C GLY A 371 -7.27 8.56 6.77
N GLY A 372 -5.96 8.33 6.95
CA GLY A 372 -5.16 7.41 6.15
C GLY A 372 -5.48 5.94 6.41
N SER A 373 -5.10 5.07 5.47
CA SER A 373 -5.41 3.64 5.54
C SER A 373 -4.83 2.94 6.77
N GLY A 374 -3.67 3.37 7.27
CA GLY A 374 -3.09 2.85 8.52
C GLY A 374 -3.97 3.09 9.76
N ILE A 375 -4.61 4.25 9.85
CA ILE A 375 -5.55 4.55 10.95
C ILE A 375 -6.86 3.78 10.79
N LYS A 376 -7.30 3.51 9.55
CA LYS A 376 -8.46 2.64 9.29
C LYS A 376 -8.19 1.19 9.75
N VAL A 377 -6.96 0.70 9.63
CA VAL A 377 -6.56 -0.61 10.16
C VAL A 377 -6.70 -0.65 11.69
N ILE A 378 -6.24 0.37 12.41
CA ILE A 378 -6.40 0.47 13.88
C ILE A 378 -7.87 0.46 14.27
N ARG A 379 -8.71 1.24 13.58
CA ARG A 379 -10.16 1.25 13.82
C ARG A 379 -10.80 -0.11 13.59
N GLN A 380 -10.36 -0.82 12.56
CA GLN A 380 -10.86 -2.18 12.31
C GLN A 380 -10.36 -3.17 13.36
N LEU A 381 -9.13 -3.02 13.85
CA LEU A 381 -8.60 -3.81 14.96
C LEU A 381 -9.46 -3.64 16.22
N VAL A 382 -9.81 -2.41 16.59
CA VAL A 382 -10.67 -2.13 17.77
C VAL A 382 -12.08 -2.68 17.58
N ARG A 383 -12.62 -2.67 16.36
CA ARG A 383 -13.91 -3.33 16.07
C ARG A 383 -13.85 -4.85 16.23
N ASP A 384 -12.76 -5.45 15.78
CA ASP A 384 -12.53 -6.89 15.89
C ASP A 384 -12.22 -7.31 17.34
N MET A 385 -11.65 -6.40 18.14
CA MET A 385 -11.16 -6.64 19.51
C MET A 385 -11.56 -5.46 20.44
N PRO A 386 -12.84 -5.40 20.87
CA PRO A 386 -13.40 -4.25 21.59
C PRO A 386 -12.70 -3.90 22.91
N GLU A 387 -12.00 -4.84 23.53
CA GLU A 387 -11.18 -4.59 24.72
C GLU A 387 -10.03 -3.60 24.47
N LEU A 388 -9.69 -3.32 23.21
CA LEU A 388 -8.72 -2.28 22.83
C LEU A 388 -9.32 -0.87 22.71
N GLN A 389 -10.63 -0.70 22.96
CA GLN A 389 -11.32 0.58 22.78
C GLN A 389 -10.66 1.74 23.54
N ASP A 390 -10.28 1.52 24.80
CA ASP A 390 -9.62 2.54 25.63
C ASP A 390 -8.20 2.92 25.15
N ARG A 391 -7.64 2.12 24.23
CA ARG A 391 -6.31 2.31 23.63
C ARG A 391 -6.34 2.83 22.19
N GLU A 392 -7.52 3.05 21.60
CA GLU A 392 -7.62 3.46 20.20
C GLU A 392 -6.86 4.77 19.91
N GLU A 393 -7.11 5.84 20.68
CA GLU A 393 -6.44 7.13 20.49
C GLU A 393 -4.95 7.09 20.85
N GLU A 394 -4.52 6.16 21.70
CA GLU A 394 -3.10 5.90 21.96
C GLU A 394 -2.42 5.37 20.69
N MET A 395 -2.95 4.28 20.12
CA MET A 395 -2.46 3.68 18.87
C MET A 395 -2.46 4.68 17.70
N ILE A 396 -3.54 5.45 17.55
CA ILE A 396 -3.65 6.46 16.48
C ILE A 396 -2.57 7.53 16.65
N ARG A 397 -2.38 8.08 17.85
CA ARG A 397 -1.36 9.11 18.09
C ARG A 397 0.04 8.57 17.85
N ALA A 398 0.31 7.33 18.27
CA ALA A 398 1.59 6.67 18.03
C ALA A 398 1.90 6.55 16.53
N VAL A 399 0.94 6.08 15.72
CA VAL A 399 1.13 6.00 14.26
C VAL A 399 1.30 7.38 13.61
N LEU A 400 0.57 8.40 14.06
CA LEU A 400 0.74 9.76 13.53
C LEU A 400 2.11 10.37 13.85
N ALA A 401 2.72 9.98 14.97
CA ALA A 401 4.05 10.42 15.37
C ALA A 401 5.15 9.86 14.45
N LEU A 402 4.92 8.71 13.79
CA LEU A 402 5.87 8.06 12.90
C LEU A 402 6.30 8.91 11.68
N ARG A 403 5.59 10.00 11.37
CA ARG A 403 6.04 10.99 10.38
C ARG A 403 7.40 11.63 10.73
N HIS A 404 7.81 11.54 12.00
CA HIS A 404 9.08 12.04 12.51
C HIS A 404 10.02 10.91 12.94
N ASP A 405 9.60 9.66 12.84
CA ASP A 405 10.42 8.51 13.21
C ASP A 405 11.30 8.10 12.04
N ARG A 406 12.62 8.26 12.19
CA ARG A 406 13.58 7.99 11.12
C ARG A 406 13.61 6.52 10.73
N ALA A 407 13.55 5.59 11.70
CA ALA A 407 13.62 4.16 11.43
C ALA A 407 12.42 3.70 10.60
N PHE A 408 11.22 4.17 10.92
CA PHE A 408 10.03 3.92 10.12
C PHE A 408 10.13 4.56 8.72
N GLN A 409 10.58 5.82 8.61
CA GLN A 409 10.71 6.46 7.30
C GLN A 409 11.73 5.74 6.40
N GLU A 410 12.83 5.23 6.97
CA GLU A 410 13.83 4.42 6.27
C GLU A 410 13.33 3.00 5.95
N SER A 411 12.41 2.44 6.75
CA SER A 411 11.82 1.13 6.48
C SER A 411 10.83 1.14 5.32
N LEU A 412 10.20 2.29 5.03
CA LEU A 412 9.30 2.42 3.87
C LEU A 412 10.08 2.35 2.56
N PHE A 413 11.16 3.12 2.46
CA PHE A 413 11.93 3.29 1.22
C PHE A 413 13.40 3.46 1.54
N ASN A 414 14.25 2.55 1.04
CA ASN A 414 15.71 2.67 1.14
C ASN A 414 16.40 1.97 -0.03
N ARG A 415 17.72 2.15 -0.15
CA ARG A 415 18.55 1.57 -1.22
C ARG A 415 18.56 0.04 -1.27
N GLN A 416 18.33 -0.63 -0.14
CA GLN A 416 18.30 -2.09 -0.10
C GLN A 416 16.96 -2.62 -0.65
N ILE A 417 15.87 -1.93 -0.33
CA ILE A 417 14.52 -2.27 -0.80
C ILE A 417 14.36 -1.92 -2.28
N MET A 418 14.85 -0.76 -2.72
CA MET A 418 14.60 -0.24 -4.07
C MET A 418 15.87 0.20 -4.81
N PRO A 419 16.86 -0.69 -5.01
CA PRO A 419 18.14 -0.32 -5.63
C PRO A 419 17.99 0.18 -7.08
N VAL A 420 17.09 -0.39 -7.87
CA VAL A 420 16.92 -0.02 -9.30
C VAL A 420 16.26 1.35 -9.40
N THR A 421 15.16 1.56 -8.68
CA THR A 421 14.44 2.83 -8.62
C THR A 421 15.32 3.95 -8.12
N PHE A 422 16.11 3.71 -7.05
CA PHE A 422 17.03 4.74 -6.54
C PHE A 422 18.16 5.03 -7.53
N GLY A 423 18.62 4.03 -8.30
CA GLY A 423 19.54 4.26 -9.41
C GLY A 423 18.96 5.22 -10.47
N VAL A 424 17.68 5.07 -10.82
CA VAL A 424 16.98 5.99 -11.72
C VAL A 424 16.84 7.39 -11.12
N PHE A 425 16.54 7.47 -9.82
CA PHE A 425 16.45 8.77 -9.12
C PHE A 425 17.81 9.46 -9.03
N ASP A 426 18.89 8.71 -8.87
CA ASP A 426 20.26 9.24 -8.82
C ASP A 426 20.71 9.78 -10.18
N ALA A 427 20.28 9.13 -11.28
CA ALA A 427 20.53 9.61 -12.63
C ALA A 427 19.70 10.85 -13.01
N THR A 428 18.69 11.21 -12.21
CA THR A 428 17.79 12.33 -12.47
C THR A 428 18.19 13.56 -11.64
N ALA A 429 18.83 14.55 -12.26
CA ALA A 429 19.27 15.78 -11.60
C ALA A 429 18.13 16.56 -10.92
N GLU A 430 16.91 16.49 -11.45
CA GLU A 430 15.75 17.15 -10.85
C GLU A 430 15.29 16.52 -9.52
N LEU A 431 15.79 15.33 -9.16
CA LEU A 431 15.48 14.62 -7.92
C LEU A 431 16.60 14.75 -6.85
N ASP A 432 17.61 15.59 -7.06
CA ASP A 432 18.72 15.82 -6.11
C ASP A 432 18.26 16.19 -4.69
N GLY A 433 17.11 16.87 -4.57
CA GLY A 433 16.54 17.29 -3.30
C GLY A 433 15.59 16.30 -2.63
N LEU A 434 15.39 15.11 -3.21
CA LEU A 434 14.37 14.15 -2.77
C LEU A 434 14.60 13.65 -1.34
N SER A 435 15.85 13.65 -0.86
CA SER A 435 16.24 13.25 0.52
C SER A 435 15.61 14.11 1.61
N LYS A 436 15.21 15.35 1.27
CA LYS A 436 14.49 16.26 2.18
C LYS A 436 13.08 15.76 2.51
N THR A 437 12.53 14.90 1.66
CA THR A 437 11.15 14.40 1.74
C THR A 437 11.13 12.90 2.02
N MET A 438 12.02 12.14 1.39
CA MET A 438 12.14 10.69 1.55
C MET A 438 13.41 10.38 2.33
N VAL A 439 13.28 10.16 3.64
CA VAL A 439 14.42 10.09 4.57
C VAL A 439 15.41 8.97 4.20
N GLY A 440 14.93 7.81 3.75
CA GLY A 440 15.80 6.72 3.33
C GLY A 440 16.46 6.90 1.95
N TYR A 441 16.15 7.98 1.22
CA TYR A 441 16.84 8.39 0.01
C TYR A 441 18.09 9.20 0.35
N ASP A 442 19.11 8.55 0.91
CA ASP A 442 20.43 9.17 1.05
C ASP A 442 21.34 8.73 -0.11
N ARG A 443 21.71 9.68 -0.98
CA ARG A 443 22.66 9.47 -2.09
C ARG A 443 24.06 9.05 -1.65
N ARG A 444 24.42 9.31 -0.40
CA ARG A 444 25.77 9.07 0.13
C ARG A 444 25.88 7.73 0.85
N ALA A 445 24.78 7.03 1.09
CA ALA A 445 24.74 5.80 1.88
C ALA A 445 25.09 4.53 1.06
N GLY A 446 25.75 4.67 -0.09
CA GLY A 446 26.10 3.58 -1.02
C GLY A 446 27.59 3.30 -1.09
#